data_AF-A0A957YKS5-F1
#
_entry.id   AF-A0A957YKS5-F1
#
_cell.length_a   1.000
_cell.length_b   1.000
_cell.length_c   1.000
_cell.angle_alpha   90.00
_cell.angle_beta   90.00
_cell.angle_gamma   90.00
#
_symmetry.space_group_name_H-M   'P 1'
#
loop_
_entity.id
_entity.type
_entity.pdbx_description
1 polymer ?
#
loop_
_entity_poly.entity_id
_entity_poly.type
_entity_poly.pdbx_seq_one_letter_code
_entity_poly.pdbx_strand_id
1 'polypeptide(L)' 'HYFLMFSQPVIGIVNKIDIASDADVEQATRLLRQIGVVGEIFYVSATTGTGLGQLKEKLLNYLQ' A
#
# COMPACT_ATOMS: atom_id res chain seq x y z
N HIS A 1 3.10 22.91 6.22
CA HIS A 1 4.10 21.95 6.72
C HIS A 1 3.41 20.60 6.86
N TYR A 2 3.68 19.64 5.96
CA TYR A 2 3.13 18.29 6.07
C TYR A 2 3.88 17.56 7.19
N PHE A 3 3.16 17.25 8.27
CA PHE A 3 3.66 16.42 9.35
C PHE A 3 3.73 14.99 8.82
N LEU A 4 4.92 14.51 8.47
CA LEU A 4 5.08 13.10 8.13
C LEU A 4 4.90 12.31 9.42
N MET A 5 3.85 11.48 9.49
CA MET A 5 3.54 10.66 10.66
C MET A 5 4.66 9.62 10.94
N PHE A 6 5.55 9.40 9.97
CA PHE A 6 6.67 8.46 10.04
C PHE A 6 7.96 9.14 9.58
N SER A 7 9.03 9.00 10.38
CA SER A 7 10.36 9.56 10.09
C SER A 7 11.18 8.75 9.07
N GLN A 8 10.58 7.72 8.48
CA GLN A 8 11.21 6.76 7.57
C GLN A 8 10.35 6.62 6.29
N PRO A 9 10.94 6.21 5.15
CA PRO A 9 10.18 5.91 3.95
C PRO A 9 9.09 4.87 4.26
N VAL A 10 7.84 5.21 3.96
CA VAL A 10 6.69 4.32 4.15
C VAL A 10 6.06 3.97 2.81
N ILE A 11 5.65 2.71 2.69
CA ILE A 11 4.80 2.22 1.60
C ILE A 11 3.40 1.93 2.15
N GLY A 12 2.38 2.08 1.31
CA GLY A 12 1.02 1.71 1.63
C GLY A 12 0.68 0.33 1.06
N ILE A 13 -0.20 -0.39 1.74
CA ILE A 13 -0.73 -1.67 1.26
C ILE A 13 -2.24 -1.66 1.46
N VAL A 14 -2.98 -1.88 0.38
CA VAL A 14 -4.42 -2.17 0.39
C VAL A 14 -4.58 -3.65 0.08
N ASN A 15 -4.96 -4.44 1.08
CA ASN A 15 -5.14 -5.89 0.96
C ASN A 15 -6.61 -6.27 0.79
N LYS A 16 -6.87 -7.51 0.34
CA LYS A 16 -8.19 -8.12 0.12
C LYS A 16 -8.97 -7.49 -1.04
N ILE A 17 -8.26 -7.02 -2.06
CA ILE A 17 -8.89 -6.43 -3.25
C ILE A 17 -9.76 -7.43 -4.04
N ASP A 18 -9.61 -8.73 -3.79
CA ASP A 18 -10.38 -9.81 -4.43
C ASP A 18 -11.85 -9.85 -4.02
N ILE A 19 -12.20 -9.28 -2.86
CA ILE A 19 -13.58 -9.26 -2.33
C ILE A 19 -14.11 -7.84 -2.11
N ALA A 20 -13.27 -6.82 -2.24
CA ALA A 20 -13.64 -5.43 -2.04
C ALA A 20 -14.22 -4.83 -3.32
N SER A 21 -15.11 -3.84 -3.18
CA SER A 21 -15.51 -3.02 -4.33
C SER A 21 -14.40 -2.01 -4.68
N ASP A 22 -14.40 -1.50 -5.91
CA ASP A 22 -13.47 -0.44 -6.32
C ASP A 22 -13.59 0.80 -5.41
N ALA A 23 -14.80 1.13 -4.96
CA ALA A 23 -15.04 2.25 -4.04
C ALA A 23 -14.38 2.04 -2.67
N ASP A 24 -14.41 0.81 -2.14
CA ASP A 24 -13.73 0.46 -0.88
C ASP A 24 -12.22 0.57 -1.02
N VAL A 25 -11.67 0.10 -2.15
CA VAL A 25 -10.25 0.19 -2.48
C VAL A 25 -9.80 1.65 -2.59
N GLU A 26 -10.58 2.48 -3.31
CA GLU A 26 -10.33 3.93 -3.42
C GLU A 26 -10.40 4.64 -2.06
N GLN A 27 -11.37 4.27 -1.21
CA GLN A 27 -11.47 4.81 0.14
C GLN A 27 -10.24 4.44 0.99
N ALA A 28 -9.82 3.18 0.97
CA ALA A 28 -8.62 2.73 1.68
C ALA A 28 -7.36 3.48 1.21
N THR A 29 -7.21 3.67 -0.11
CA THR A 29 -6.11 4.46 -0.67
C THR A 29 -6.14 5.91 -0.19
N ARG A 30 -7.32 6.55 -0.17
CA ARG A 30 -7.46 7.92 0.34
C ARG A 30 -7.04 8.04 1.81
N LEU A 31 -7.43 7.08 2.64
CA LEU A 31 -7.03 7.03 4.05
C LEU A 31 -5.51 6.93 4.20
N LEU A 32 -4.84 6.06 3.43
CA LEU A 32 -3.38 5.95 3.42
C LEU A 32 -2.70 7.27 3.04
N ARG A 33 -3.23 7.97 2.03
CA ARG A 33 -2.72 9.30 1.64
C ARG A 33 -2.93 10.34 2.73
N GLN A 34 -4.07 10.34 3.41
CA GLN A 34 -4.39 11.29 4.49
C GLN A 34 -3.46 11.14 5.69
N ILE A 35 -3.01 9.93 6.02
CA ILE A 35 -2.05 9.69 7.11
C ILE A 35 -0.58 9.94 6.71
N GLY A 36 -0.35 10.43 5.50
CA GLY A 36 0.99 10.85 5.05
C GLY A 36 1.81 9.76 4.34
N VAL A 37 1.17 8.69 3.85
CA VAL A 37 1.86 7.78 2.92
C VAL A 37 2.07 8.50 1.59
N VAL A 38 3.28 9.02 1.38
CA VAL A 38 3.68 9.71 0.14
C VAL A 38 4.29 8.74 -0.90
N GLY A 39 4.70 7.56 -0.48
CA GLY A 39 5.30 6.54 -1.32
C GLY A 39 4.32 5.75 -2.19
N GLU A 40 4.81 4.62 -2.69
CA GLU A 40 4.02 3.64 -3.44
C GLU A 40 2.92 3.05 -2.56
N ILE A 41 1.76 2.77 -3.17
CA ILE A 41 0.67 2.02 -2.55
C ILE A 41 0.44 0.77 -3.40
N PHE A 42 0.55 -0.39 -2.76
CA PHE A 42 0.37 -1.69 -3.39
C PHE A 42 -1.05 -2.21 -3.15
N TYR A 43 -1.70 -2.64 -4.23
CA TYR A 43 -3.00 -3.28 -4.20
C TYR A 43 -2.79 -4.77 -4.30
N VAL A 44 -3.16 -5.50 -3.24
CA VAL A 44 -2.82 -6.91 -3.11
C VAL A 44 -4.00 -7.76 -2.68
N SER A 45 -3.94 -9.04 -3.02
CA SER A 45 -4.75 -10.08 -2.41
C SER A 45 -3.85 -11.21 -1.94
N ALA A 46 -3.90 -11.47 -0.62
CA ALA A 46 -3.25 -12.65 -0.05
C ALA A 46 -3.90 -13.97 -0.52
N THR A 47 -5.18 -13.93 -0.93
CA THR A 47 -5.95 -15.11 -1.37
C THR A 47 -5.58 -15.51 -2.79
N THR A 48 -5.59 -14.54 -3.72
CA THR A 48 -5.33 -14.82 -5.15
C THR A 48 -3.85 -14.69 -5.52
N GLY A 49 -3.05 -14.06 -4.66
CA GLY A 49 -1.65 -13.74 -4.94
C GLY A 49 -1.47 -12.47 -5.78
N THR A 50 -2.55 -11.79 -6.18
CA THR A 50 -2.48 -10.55 -6.97
C THR A 50 -1.64 -9.51 -6.24
N GLY A 51 -0.71 -8.86 -6.96
CA GLY A 51 0.13 -7.77 -6.45
C GLY A 51 1.27 -8.18 -5.49
N LEU A 52 1.27 -9.41 -4.96
CA LEU A 52 2.30 -9.85 -4.01
C LEU A 52 3.70 -9.96 -4.62
N GLY A 53 3.81 -10.28 -5.92
CA GLY A 53 5.10 -10.35 -6.62
C GLY A 53 5.82 -8.99 -6.64
N GLN A 54 5.10 -7.94 -7.04
CA GLN A 54 5.63 -6.57 -7.05
C GLN A 54 5.96 -6.07 -5.65
N LEU A 55 5.09 -6.36 -4.67
CA LEU A 55 5.33 -6.02 -3.28
C LEU A 55 6.59 -6.72 -2.74
N LYS A 56 6.77 -8.01 -3.03
CA LYS A 56 7.93 -8.79 -2.62
C LYS A 56 9.21 -8.22 -3.22
N GLU A 57 9.22 -7.93 -4.52
CA GLU A 57 10.37 -7.34 -5.20
C GLU A 57 10.76 -6.01 -4.55
N LYS A 58 9.80 -5.12 -4.30
CA LYS A 58 10.05 -3.85 -3.62
C LYS A 58 10.70 -4.05 -2.25
N LEU A 59 10.14 -4.94 -1.43
CA LEU A 59 10.63 -5.22 -0.08
C LEU A 59 12.03 -5.83 -0.09
N LEU A 60 12.34 -6.73 -1.03
CA LEU A 60 13.68 -7.30 -1.16
C LEU A 60 14.71 -6.26 -1.59
N ASN A 61 14.35 -5.36 -2.50
CA ASN A 61 15.23 -4.28 -2.94
C ASN A 61 15.51 -3.25 -1.83
N TYR A 62 14.64 -3.15 -0.81
CA TYR A 62 14.88 -2.28 0.35
C TYR A 62 15.88 -2.85 1.36
N LEU A 63 16.17 -4.15 1.31
CA LEU A 63 17.07 -4.84 2.25
C LEU A 63 18.51 -4.93 1.72
N GLN A 64 18.76 -4.45 0.50
CA GLN A 64 20.08 -4.37 -0.14
C GLN A 64 20.70 -2.99 0.07
#